data_AF-H0E5B9-F1
#
_entry.id   AF-H0E5B9-F1
#
_cell.length_a   1.000
_cell.length_b   1.000
_cell.length_c   1.000
_cell.angle_alpha   90.00
_cell.angle_beta   90.00
_cell.angle_gamma   90.00
#
_symmetry.space_group_name_H-M   'P 1'
#
loop_
_entity.id
_entity.type
_entity.pdbx_description
1 polymer ?
#
loop_
_entity_poly.entity_id
_entity_poly.type
_entity_poly.pdbx_seq_one_letter_code
_entity_poly.pdbx_strand_id
1 'polypeptide(L)'
;MKSEFGLYSADHGGVAAQQLESRIRAASAVPADQPLIAVYGSADQGDQSAGLDHSGPAGADLVGRAEGDAMFQAWQRAGGALSATPDLATRWTRFCFCGRATSDGGHVASKPVIGLPFLTGSEEGRGPLYDALKLQLEGTRAPSLDGAQANKVGVPIGEWSSAWPMALIRIGDGAIVTVPGEPTMGVGELLKNAVLASTRSAGVRRAVVAGLVNDYFNYVTTPAEYDMQQYEGASTVFGRHQGTFLMDRASDLGSALAGKPVTLEQLAYDASNGVRADGPAYAQGAAAGRITRQPSSIARLGHAQIGWDGAPRGGDLPLDRAFLTAERLVDGAWVAVDNDLGTAFAWTVDDGGHYLATWEPPVNAASGRYRLVVTASRYRLTSAAFSVGRSDALEARPQPAPPGKVAVQVGFPLARVDVDLTARPSVLQRGTVRFRIGGREVVAPVSRRGLAVVAAPAGSTVTIPAGAIDDGQGNVNGRSFTITAGAAR
;
A
#
# COMPACT_ATOMS: atom_id res chain seq x y z
N MET A 1 -2.48 -1.32 5.32
CA MET A 1 -2.88 -1.04 6.73
C MET A 1 -4.21 -1.72 7.01
N LYS A 2 -4.53 -2.00 8.28
CA LYS A 2 -5.82 -2.62 8.65
C LYS A 2 -6.82 -1.58 9.14
N SER A 3 -8.09 -1.98 9.25
CA SER A 3 -9.20 -1.12 9.69
C SER A 3 -8.98 -0.47 11.05
N GLU A 4 -8.12 -1.05 11.89
CA GLU A 4 -7.85 -0.58 13.25
C GLU A 4 -6.91 0.63 13.30
N PHE A 5 -6.18 0.94 12.22
CA PHE A 5 -5.16 2.00 12.21
C PHE A 5 -5.75 3.42 12.38
N GLY A 6 -7.05 3.62 12.20
CA GLY A 6 -7.80 4.82 12.64
C GLY A 6 -7.44 6.15 11.97
N LEU A 7 -6.40 6.19 11.13
CA LEU A 7 -5.95 7.36 10.39
C LEU A 7 -6.15 7.18 8.88
N TYR A 8 -6.45 8.28 8.19
CA TYR A 8 -6.48 8.27 6.73
C TYR A 8 -5.08 8.06 6.16
N SER A 9 -4.98 7.20 5.16
CA SER A 9 -3.74 6.94 4.43
C SER A 9 -4.04 6.43 3.02
N ALA A 10 -3.14 6.70 2.08
CA ALA A 10 -3.15 6.14 0.73
C ALA A 10 -2.49 4.75 0.63
N ASP A 11 -2.15 4.15 1.78
CA ASP A 11 -1.52 2.83 1.89
C ASP A 11 -0.23 2.66 1.09
N HIS A 12 0.19 1.41 0.89
CA HIS A 12 1.41 1.08 0.15
C HIS A 12 1.42 1.65 -1.27
N GLY A 13 0.27 1.77 -1.94
CA GLY A 13 0.15 2.39 -3.26
C GLY A 13 0.54 3.87 -3.27
N GLY A 14 0.16 4.63 -2.24
CA GLY A 14 0.60 6.02 -2.06
C GLY A 14 2.11 6.12 -1.85
N VAL A 15 2.68 5.22 -1.06
CA VAL A 15 4.14 5.14 -0.85
C VAL A 15 4.86 4.79 -2.15
N ALA A 16 4.35 3.84 -2.92
CA ALA A 16 4.92 3.41 -4.19
C ALA A 16 4.98 4.56 -5.20
N ALA A 17 3.91 5.34 -5.30
CA ALA A 17 3.88 6.54 -6.15
C ALA A 17 4.97 7.55 -5.73
N GLN A 18 5.03 7.91 -4.45
CA GLN A 18 6.04 8.84 -3.94
C GLN A 18 7.47 8.34 -4.12
N GLN A 19 7.69 7.05 -3.91
CA GLN A 19 8.98 6.40 -4.12
C GLN A 19 9.39 6.51 -5.60
N LEU A 20 8.48 6.24 -6.54
CA LEU A 20 8.76 6.39 -7.97
C LEU A 20 9.09 7.85 -8.33
N GLU A 21 8.31 8.82 -7.85
CA GLU A 21 8.57 10.25 -8.08
C GLU A 21 9.96 10.66 -7.58
N SER A 22 10.30 10.27 -6.36
CA SER A 22 11.61 10.53 -5.75
C SER A 22 12.74 9.90 -6.56
N ARG A 23 12.60 8.64 -7.00
CA ARG A 23 13.61 7.94 -7.81
C ARG A 23 13.80 8.59 -9.18
N ILE A 24 12.72 8.93 -9.88
CA ILE A 24 12.80 9.61 -11.18
C ILE A 24 13.47 10.97 -11.03
N ARG A 25 13.10 11.76 -10.02
CA ARG A 25 13.70 13.09 -9.76
C ARG A 25 15.18 13.00 -9.35
N ALA A 26 15.59 11.92 -8.70
CA ALA A 26 17.01 11.70 -8.37
C ALA A 26 17.81 11.21 -9.59
N ALA A 27 17.22 10.39 -10.45
CA ALA A 27 17.88 9.81 -11.62
C ALA A 27 17.85 10.72 -12.87
N SER A 28 16.90 11.64 -12.91
CA SER A 28 16.65 12.56 -14.02
C SER A 28 16.64 13.96 -13.45
N ALA A 29 17.32 14.92 -14.08
CA ALA A 29 17.40 16.31 -13.62
C ALA A 29 16.06 17.08 -13.80
N VAL A 30 14.95 16.52 -13.30
CA VAL A 30 13.62 17.13 -13.32
C VAL A 30 13.67 18.37 -12.43
N PRO A 31 13.39 19.58 -12.96
CA PRO A 31 13.33 20.81 -12.19
C PRO A 31 12.45 20.67 -10.94
N ALA A 32 12.84 21.31 -9.84
CA ALA A 32 12.13 21.22 -8.56
C ALA A 32 10.70 21.76 -8.64
N ASP A 33 10.45 22.73 -9.53
CA ASP A 33 9.16 23.35 -9.81
C ASP A 33 8.32 22.59 -10.85
N GLN A 34 8.90 21.61 -11.56
CA GLN A 34 8.16 20.77 -12.48
C GLN A 34 7.37 19.70 -11.72
N PRO A 35 6.03 19.66 -11.87
CA PRO A 35 5.22 18.58 -11.31
C PRO A 35 5.63 17.24 -11.90
N LEU A 36 5.77 16.25 -11.03
CA LEU A 36 5.97 14.86 -11.39
C LEU A 36 4.87 14.08 -10.68
N ILE A 37 4.11 13.30 -11.45
CA ILE A 37 2.96 12.56 -10.95
C ILE A 37 3.20 11.09 -11.25
N ALA A 38 3.34 10.28 -10.21
CA ALA A 38 3.23 8.84 -10.30
C ALA A 38 1.82 8.40 -9.92
N VAL A 39 1.28 7.45 -10.67
CA VAL A 39 -0.03 6.86 -10.38
C VAL A 39 0.17 5.38 -10.13
N TYR A 40 -0.25 4.92 -8.96
CA TYR A 40 -0.37 3.50 -8.65
C TYR A 40 -1.80 3.06 -8.98
N GLY A 41 -1.96 2.24 -10.00
CA GLY A 41 -3.27 1.72 -10.43
C GLY A 41 -3.53 0.33 -9.85
N SER A 42 -4.78 0.08 -9.46
CA SER A 42 -5.29 -1.26 -9.14
C SER A 42 -5.25 -2.18 -10.37
N ALA A 43 -5.13 -3.48 -10.13
CA ALA A 43 -5.08 -4.50 -11.18
C ALA A 43 -6.10 -5.62 -10.91
N ASP A 44 -5.71 -6.88 -11.12
CA ASP A 44 -6.40 -8.12 -10.78
C ASP A 44 -6.05 -8.60 -9.36
N GLN A 45 -6.28 -7.71 -8.39
CA GLN A 45 -5.84 -7.86 -7.00
C GLN A 45 -6.84 -8.56 -6.07
N GLY A 46 -7.98 -9.05 -6.57
CA GLY A 46 -9.08 -9.53 -5.75
C GLY A 46 -8.75 -10.70 -4.81
N ASP A 47 -7.69 -11.46 -5.10
CA ASP A 47 -7.19 -12.58 -4.30
C ASP A 47 -5.71 -12.42 -3.93
N GLN A 48 -5.21 -11.18 -3.90
CA GLN A 48 -3.82 -10.87 -3.57
C GLN A 48 -3.73 -10.14 -2.22
N SER A 49 -2.85 -10.64 -1.36
CA SER A 49 -2.38 -9.93 -0.17
C SER A 49 -0.93 -9.49 -0.33
N ALA A 50 -0.49 -8.52 0.47
CA ALA A 50 0.91 -8.10 0.48
C ALA A 50 1.87 -9.19 1.00
N GLY A 51 1.35 -10.31 1.54
CA GLY A 51 2.15 -11.45 1.99
C GLY A 51 3.08 -11.15 3.17
N LEU A 52 2.79 -10.12 3.96
CA LEU A 52 3.55 -9.77 5.14
C LEU A 52 3.10 -10.57 6.37
N ASP A 53 4.05 -10.90 7.25
CA ASP A 53 3.78 -11.47 8.57
C ASP A 53 3.40 -10.42 9.64
N HIS A 54 3.33 -9.14 9.24
CA HIS A 54 2.98 -7.99 10.08
C HIS A 54 2.16 -6.96 9.29
N SER A 55 1.55 -6.01 10.01
CA SER A 55 0.68 -4.98 9.45
C SER A 55 0.99 -3.60 10.02
N GLY A 56 0.19 -2.61 9.61
CA GLY A 56 0.32 -1.21 10.03
C GLY A 56 1.12 -0.36 9.03
N PRO A 57 1.39 0.91 9.37
CA PRO A 57 1.95 1.89 8.43
C PRO A 57 3.37 1.55 8.00
N ALA A 58 4.21 1.08 8.93
CA ALA A 58 5.56 0.62 8.59
C ALA A 58 5.54 -0.56 7.60
N GLY A 59 4.53 -1.43 7.65
CA GLY A 59 4.35 -2.51 6.67
C GLY A 59 3.94 -1.97 5.30
N ALA A 60 3.02 -0.99 5.27
CA ALA A 60 2.65 -0.30 4.03
C ALA A 60 3.84 0.47 3.42
N ASP A 61 4.66 1.13 4.24
CA ASP A 61 5.89 1.79 3.81
C ASP A 61 6.90 0.80 3.22
N LEU A 62 7.04 -0.39 3.82
CA LEU A 62 7.91 -1.45 3.33
C LEU A 62 7.48 -1.95 1.94
N VAL A 63 6.22 -2.30 1.79
CA VAL A 63 5.65 -2.83 0.54
C VAL A 63 5.70 -1.77 -0.55
N GLY A 64 5.23 -0.57 -0.25
CA GLY A 64 5.18 0.51 -1.23
C GLY A 64 6.55 0.93 -1.73
N ARG A 65 7.59 0.92 -0.88
CA ARG A 65 8.96 1.16 -1.35
C ARG A 65 9.46 0.07 -2.30
N ALA A 66 9.14 -1.19 -2.02
CA ALA A 66 9.52 -2.30 -2.90
C ALA A 66 8.80 -2.21 -4.26
N GLU A 67 7.50 -1.91 -4.24
CA GLU A 67 6.69 -1.68 -5.45
C GLU A 67 7.20 -0.47 -6.24
N GLY A 68 7.44 0.67 -5.59
CA GLY A 68 7.96 1.88 -6.23
C GLY A 68 9.35 1.68 -6.85
N ASP A 69 10.23 0.91 -6.20
CA ASP A 69 11.52 0.53 -6.79
C ASP A 69 11.34 -0.38 -8.02
N ALA A 70 10.37 -1.32 -7.99
CA ALA A 70 10.04 -2.14 -9.16
C ALA A 70 9.42 -1.33 -10.31
N MET A 71 8.54 -0.37 -10.00
CA MET A 71 7.99 0.59 -10.98
C MET A 71 9.10 1.42 -11.61
N PHE A 72 10.06 1.90 -10.83
CA PHE A 72 11.20 2.67 -11.33
C PHE A 72 12.06 1.83 -12.29
N GLN A 73 12.35 0.58 -11.95
CA GLN A 73 13.05 -0.33 -12.86
C GLN A 73 12.26 -0.60 -14.15
N ALA A 74 10.93 -0.74 -14.07
CA ALA A 74 10.08 -0.91 -15.25
C ALA A 74 10.11 0.34 -16.14
N TRP A 75 10.05 1.54 -15.55
CA TRP A 75 10.20 2.81 -16.26
C TRP A 75 11.55 2.92 -16.97
N GLN A 76 12.65 2.57 -16.29
CA GLN A 76 13.99 2.55 -16.90
C GLN A 76 14.06 1.59 -18.10
N ARG A 77 13.49 0.39 -17.98
CA ARG A 77 13.42 -0.58 -19.09
C ARG A 77 12.57 -0.08 -20.25
N ALA A 78 11.51 0.67 -19.97
CA ALA A 78 10.64 1.22 -21.00
C ALA A 78 11.29 2.37 -21.79
N GLY A 79 12.31 3.04 -21.25
CA GLY A 79 12.89 4.30 -21.74
C GLY A 79 12.93 4.46 -23.26
N GLY A 80 13.68 3.64 -23.97
CA GLY A 80 13.83 3.74 -25.44
C GLY A 80 12.57 3.42 -26.26
N ALA A 81 11.53 2.87 -25.64
CA ALA A 81 10.26 2.53 -26.25
C ALA A 81 9.12 3.50 -25.88
N LEU A 82 9.38 4.50 -25.02
CA LEU A 82 8.39 5.52 -24.67
C LEU A 82 8.14 6.46 -25.86
N SER A 83 6.88 6.84 -26.05
CA SER A 83 6.46 7.82 -27.05
C SER A 83 5.74 8.99 -26.37
N ALA A 84 6.06 10.21 -26.79
CA ALA A 84 5.32 11.41 -26.39
C ALA A 84 3.96 11.52 -27.10
N THR A 85 3.76 10.76 -28.17
CA THR A 85 2.52 10.74 -28.97
C THR A 85 2.09 9.28 -29.17
N PRO A 86 1.67 8.58 -28.11
CA PRO A 86 1.21 7.20 -28.25
C PRO A 86 -0.10 7.16 -29.04
N ASP A 87 -0.29 6.13 -29.86
CA ASP A 87 -1.56 5.89 -30.52
C ASP A 87 -2.62 5.50 -29.48
N LEU A 88 -3.68 6.30 -29.37
CA LEU A 88 -4.76 6.09 -28.41
C LEU A 88 -6.05 5.66 -29.11
N ALA A 89 -6.75 4.68 -28.55
CA ALA A 89 -8.10 4.34 -28.97
C ALA A 89 -8.90 3.77 -27.79
N THR A 90 -10.16 4.16 -27.68
CA THR A 90 -11.02 3.72 -26.58
C THR A 90 -12.32 3.12 -27.11
N ARG A 91 -12.77 2.05 -26.47
CA ARG A 91 -14.14 1.53 -26.56
C ARG A 91 -14.70 1.41 -25.16
N TRP A 92 -16.00 1.63 -25.02
CA TRP A 92 -16.67 1.45 -23.75
C TRP A 92 -18.09 0.92 -23.98
N THR A 93 -18.60 0.27 -22.95
CA THR A 93 -19.96 -0.27 -22.92
C THR A 93 -20.52 -0.04 -21.51
N ARG A 94 -21.83 0.15 -21.42
CA ARG A 94 -22.56 0.09 -20.17
C ARG A 94 -23.70 -0.89 -20.31
N PHE A 95 -23.55 -2.05 -19.67
CA PHE A 95 -24.40 -3.22 -19.84
C PHE A 95 -25.13 -3.56 -18.54
N CYS A 96 -26.10 -4.47 -18.61
CA CYS A 96 -26.66 -5.11 -17.43
C CYS A 96 -26.43 -6.62 -17.45
N PHE A 97 -26.27 -7.22 -16.26
CA PHE A 97 -26.16 -8.67 -16.11
C PHE A 97 -27.49 -9.36 -16.45
N CYS A 98 -28.60 -8.91 -15.84
CA CYS A 98 -29.97 -9.17 -16.28
C CYS A 98 -30.34 -10.64 -16.61
N GLY A 99 -29.71 -11.64 -15.99
CA GLY A 99 -30.03 -13.04 -16.27
C GLY A 99 -29.46 -13.59 -17.59
N ARG A 100 -28.49 -12.90 -18.20
CA ARG A 100 -28.03 -13.22 -19.56
C ARG A 100 -27.13 -14.45 -19.64
N ALA A 101 -27.16 -15.11 -20.79
CA ALA A 101 -26.29 -16.23 -21.09
C ALA A 101 -24.82 -15.79 -21.25
N THR A 102 -23.91 -16.73 -20.98
CA THR A 102 -22.45 -16.59 -21.14
C THR A 102 -21.92 -17.57 -22.19
N SER A 103 -20.74 -17.29 -22.73
CA SER A 103 -20.11 -18.09 -23.79
C SER A 103 -19.77 -19.53 -23.38
N ASP A 104 -19.69 -19.81 -22.08
CA ASP A 104 -19.48 -21.14 -21.49
C ASP A 104 -20.78 -21.96 -21.34
N GLY A 105 -21.92 -21.45 -21.83
CA GLY A 105 -23.23 -22.09 -21.72
C GLY A 105 -23.95 -21.82 -20.39
N GLY A 106 -23.32 -21.09 -19.47
CA GLY A 106 -23.91 -20.63 -18.22
C GLY A 106 -24.79 -19.39 -18.36
N HIS A 107 -25.26 -18.88 -17.22
CA HIS A 107 -26.01 -17.62 -17.12
C HIS A 107 -25.59 -16.84 -15.87
N VAL A 108 -25.53 -15.52 -15.97
CA VAL A 108 -25.40 -14.63 -14.80
C VAL A 108 -26.75 -14.43 -14.12
N ALA A 109 -26.74 -14.03 -12.85
CA ALA A 109 -27.98 -13.74 -12.13
C ALA A 109 -28.62 -12.44 -12.62
N SER A 110 -29.95 -12.36 -12.53
CA SER A 110 -30.70 -11.12 -12.78
C SER A 110 -30.62 -10.14 -11.61
N LYS A 111 -30.34 -10.64 -10.41
CA LYS A 111 -30.20 -9.86 -9.19
C LYS A 111 -28.92 -10.27 -8.44
N PRO A 112 -28.19 -9.29 -7.88
CA PRO A 112 -27.01 -9.56 -7.06
C PRO A 112 -27.41 -10.23 -5.74
N VAL A 113 -26.58 -11.16 -5.28
CA VAL A 113 -26.71 -11.81 -3.97
C VAL A 113 -25.31 -11.99 -3.37
N ILE A 114 -25.10 -11.44 -2.19
CA ILE A 114 -23.90 -11.69 -1.38
C ILE A 114 -24.02 -13.04 -0.68
N GLY A 115 -22.91 -13.77 -0.61
CA GLY A 115 -22.81 -15.05 0.09
C GLY A 115 -22.45 -14.89 1.56
N LEU A 116 -22.85 -15.86 2.38
CA LEU A 116 -22.62 -15.91 3.82
C LEU A 116 -21.14 -15.68 4.24
N PRO A 117 -20.11 -16.20 3.55
CA PRO A 117 -18.70 -15.96 3.90
C PRO A 117 -18.30 -14.48 3.98
N PHE A 118 -18.94 -13.60 3.20
CA PHE A 118 -18.71 -12.15 3.22
C PHE A 118 -18.81 -11.56 4.63
N LEU A 119 -19.72 -12.05 5.47
CA LEU A 119 -20.00 -11.48 6.78
C LEU A 119 -18.80 -11.55 7.75
N THR A 120 -17.83 -12.42 7.50
CA THR A 120 -16.69 -12.64 8.40
C THR A 120 -15.35 -12.16 7.83
N GLY A 121 -15.34 -11.61 6.62
CA GLY A 121 -14.13 -11.13 5.95
C GLY A 121 -13.20 -12.24 5.47
N SER A 122 -12.14 -11.85 4.78
CA SER A 122 -11.09 -12.76 4.26
C SER A 122 -10.04 -13.10 5.33
N GLU A 123 -9.08 -13.96 4.98
CA GLU A 123 -7.92 -14.26 5.82
C GLU A 123 -7.08 -13.01 6.16
N GLU A 124 -6.98 -12.06 5.24
CA GLU A 124 -6.18 -10.83 5.41
C GLU A 124 -6.89 -9.77 6.26
N GLY A 125 -8.22 -9.69 6.15
CA GLY A 125 -9.07 -8.73 6.84
C GLY A 125 -10.31 -9.40 7.41
N ARG A 126 -10.21 -9.90 8.64
CA ARG A 126 -11.38 -10.43 9.37
C ARG A 126 -12.31 -9.27 9.72
N GLY A 127 -13.60 -9.46 9.43
CA GLY A 127 -14.62 -8.44 9.65
C GLY A 127 -15.13 -8.41 11.10
N PRO A 128 -15.91 -7.37 11.49
CA PRO A 128 -16.40 -7.20 12.86
C PRO A 128 -17.16 -8.41 13.43
N LEU A 129 -17.86 -9.17 12.58
CA LEU A 129 -18.57 -10.38 13.02
C LEU A 129 -17.62 -11.51 13.43
N TYR A 130 -16.52 -11.70 12.69
CA TYR A 130 -15.47 -12.62 13.11
C TYR A 130 -14.86 -12.16 14.43
N ASP A 131 -14.65 -10.86 14.62
CA ASP A 131 -14.07 -10.35 15.86
C ASP A 131 -14.96 -10.61 17.08
N ALA A 132 -16.27 -10.48 16.91
CA ALA A 132 -17.24 -10.72 17.97
C ALA A 132 -17.46 -12.23 18.24
N LEU A 133 -17.59 -13.05 17.20
CA LEU A 133 -18.06 -14.44 17.33
C LEU A 133 -16.97 -15.50 17.14
N LYS A 134 -15.81 -15.12 16.58
CA LYS A 134 -14.72 -16.03 16.19
C LYS A 134 -15.18 -17.16 15.27
N LEU A 135 -16.20 -16.90 14.46
CA LEU A 135 -16.73 -17.82 13.44
C LEU A 135 -16.05 -17.55 12.10
N GLN A 136 -15.48 -18.58 11.50
CA GLN A 136 -14.99 -18.54 10.12
C GLN A 136 -16.03 -19.15 9.19
N LEU A 137 -16.58 -18.35 8.27
CA LEU A 137 -17.63 -18.80 7.34
C LEU A 137 -17.10 -19.06 5.93
N GLU A 138 -15.83 -18.73 5.67
CA GLU A 138 -15.13 -19.11 4.44
C GLU A 138 -15.28 -20.59 4.10
N GLY A 139 -15.64 -20.88 2.85
CA GLY A 139 -15.96 -22.21 2.35
C GLY A 139 -17.41 -22.66 2.57
N THR A 140 -18.24 -21.89 3.30
CA THR A 140 -19.64 -22.27 3.54
C THR A 140 -20.46 -22.17 2.26
N ARG A 141 -21.03 -23.30 1.84
CA ARG A 141 -21.73 -23.45 0.56
C ARG A 141 -22.89 -24.45 0.63
N ALA A 142 -23.88 -24.25 -0.23
CA ALA A 142 -24.94 -25.21 -0.49
C ALA A 142 -24.42 -26.39 -1.34
N PRO A 143 -25.07 -27.57 -1.32
CA PRO A 143 -24.63 -28.72 -2.12
C PRO A 143 -25.03 -28.62 -3.61
N SER A 144 -26.03 -27.82 -3.95
CA SER A 144 -26.53 -27.67 -5.33
C SER A 144 -25.73 -26.61 -6.09
N LEU A 145 -25.54 -26.84 -7.39
CA LEU A 145 -25.01 -25.86 -8.34
C LEU A 145 -26.08 -25.34 -9.31
N ASP A 146 -27.36 -25.52 -8.97
CA ASP A 146 -28.48 -25.17 -9.84
C ASP A 146 -28.74 -23.65 -9.83
N GLY A 147 -29.09 -23.11 -11.01
CA GLY A 147 -29.36 -21.69 -11.21
C GLY A 147 -28.10 -20.81 -11.16
N ALA A 148 -28.28 -19.50 -11.39
CA ALA A 148 -27.15 -18.58 -11.57
C ALA A 148 -26.29 -18.38 -10.30
N GLN A 149 -26.89 -18.49 -9.11
CA GLN A 149 -26.16 -18.36 -7.84
C GLN A 149 -25.50 -19.69 -7.40
N ALA A 150 -25.81 -20.80 -8.07
CA ALA A 150 -25.21 -22.11 -7.83
C ALA A 150 -25.14 -22.47 -6.33
N ASN A 151 -23.96 -22.78 -5.81
CA ASN A 151 -23.76 -23.23 -4.43
C ASN A 151 -23.65 -22.11 -3.37
N LYS A 152 -23.92 -20.86 -3.71
CA LYS A 152 -23.85 -19.76 -2.75
C LYS A 152 -25.00 -19.82 -1.75
N VAL A 153 -24.66 -19.73 -0.46
CA VAL A 153 -25.65 -19.48 0.60
C VAL A 153 -25.86 -17.96 0.71
N GLY A 154 -26.94 -17.47 0.13
CA GLY A 154 -27.21 -16.02 0.03
C GLY A 154 -27.61 -15.36 1.35
N VAL A 155 -27.21 -14.11 1.51
CA VAL A 155 -27.67 -13.21 2.58
C VAL A 155 -28.32 -11.95 1.99
N PRO A 156 -29.46 -11.48 2.54
CA PRO A 156 -30.23 -10.38 1.96
C PRO A 156 -29.68 -9.02 2.42
N ILE A 157 -28.54 -8.62 1.87
CA ILE A 157 -27.91 -7.32 2.18
C ILE A 157 -27.57 -6.56 0.90
N GLY A 158 -27.66 -5.24 0.96
CA GLY A 158 -27.22 -4.33 -0.10
C GLY A 158 -28.25 -4.01 -1.17
N GLU A 159 -28.06 -2.87 -1.81
CA GLU A 159 -28.68 -2.48 -3.09
C GLU A 159 -27.55 -2.15 -4.06
N TRP A 160 -27.76 -2.43 -5.35
CA TRP A 160 -26.74 -2.21 -6.38
C TRP A 160 -27.33 -1.52 -7.59
N SER A 161 -26.45 -0.91 -8.38
CA SER A 161 -26.77 -0.42 -9.73
C SER A 161 -27.34 -1.54 -10.61
N SER A 162 -28.21 -1.16 -11.53
CA SER A 162 -28.78 -2.07 -12.54
C SER A 162 -27.88 -2.22 -13.78
N ALA A 163 -26.86 -1.37 -13.93
CA ALA A 163 -25.99 -1.38 -15.10
C ALA A 163 -24.58 -0.84 -14.82
N TRP A 164 -23.60 -1.39 -15.53
CA TRP A 164 -22.20 -1.39 -15.15
C TRP A 164 -21.29 -0.96 -16.32
N PRO A 165 -20.34 -0.05 -16.10
CA PRO A 165 -19.41 0.41 -17.12
C PRO A 165 -18.20 -0.53 -17.29
N MET A 166 -17.80 -0.79 -18.52
CA MET A 166 -16.48 -1.34 -18.86
C MET A 166 -15.89 -0.60 -20.05
N ALA A 167 -14.56 -0.46 -20.06
CA ALA A 167 -13.81 0.17 -21.14
C ALA A 167 -12.58 -0.65 -21.51
N LEU A 168 -12.16 -0.49 -22.75
CA LEU A 168 -10.89 -0.97 -23.29
C LEU A 168 -10.15 0.23 -23.88
N ILE A 169 -8.97 0.52 -23.36
CA ILE A 169 -8.13 1.66 -23.74
C ILE A 169 -6.85 1.12 -24.35
N ARG A 170 -6.63 1.34 -25.64
CA ARG A 170 -5.38 1.02 -26.35
C ARG A 170 -4.41 2.19 -26.22
N ILE A 171 -3.16 1.87 -25.90
CA ILE A 171 -2.02 2.80 -25.83
C ILE A 171 -0.85 2.14 -26.58
N GLY A 172 -0.59 2.59 -27.81
CA GLY A 172 0.36 1.93 -28.71
C GLY A 172 -0.04 0.48 -28.99
N ASP A 173 0.85 -0.46 -28.70
CA ASP A 173 0.61 -1.92 -28.78
C ASP A 173 0.07 -2.53 -27.47
N GLY A 174 -0.14 -1.71 -26.42
CA GLY A 174 -0.72 -2.13 -25.15
C GLY A 174 -2.22 -1.82 -25.07
N ALA A 175 -2.93 -2.53 -24.19
CA ALA A 175 -4.31 -2.23 -23.85
C ALA A 175 -4.60 -2.40 -22.35
N ILE A 176 -5.48 -1.56 -21.82
CA ILE A 176 -6.01 -1.62 -20.45
C ILE A 176 -7.49 -1.97 -20.54
N VAL A 177 -7.92 -3.07 -19.93
CA VAL A 177 -9.34 -3.41 -19.77
C VAL A 177 -9.78 -3.11 -18.35
N THR A 178 -10.88 -2.36 -18.21
CA THR A 178 -11.36 -1.90 -16.91
C THR A 178 -12.43 -2.84 -16.36
N VAL A 179 -12.46 -3.02 -15.04
CA VAL A 179 -13.48 -3.81 -14.34
C VAL A 179 -14.07 -2.98 -13.19
N PRO A 180 -15.41 -2.84 -13.10
CA PRO A 180 -16.07 -2.13 -12.02
C PRO A 180 -16.23 -3.01 -10.76
N GLY A 181 -15.11 -3.55 -10.28
CA GLY A 181 -15.03 -4.49 -9.16
C GLY A 181 -13.61 -5.01 -8.97
N GLU A 182 -13.47 -6.07 -8.17
CA GLU A 182 -12.20 -6.67 -7.78
C GLU A 182 -12.01 -8.05 -8.42
N PRO A 183 -11.46 -8.12 -9.65
CA PRO A 183 -11.20 -9.41 -10.27
C PRO A 183 -10.04 -10.12 -9.57
N THR A 184 -10.19 -11.43 -9.35
CA THR A 184 -9.07 -12.32 -8.99
C THR A 184 -8.06 -12.42 -10.12
N MET A 185 -6.86 -12.90 -9.82
CA MET A 185 -5.85 -13.19 -10.84
C MET A 185 -6.37 -14.13 -11.94
N GLY A 186 -7.17 -15.14 -11.57
CA GLY A 186 -7.77 -16.05 -12.52
C GLY A 186 -8.68 -15.34 -13.52
N VAL A 187 -9.56 -14.45 -13.05
CA VAL A 187 -10.39 -13.62 -13.93
C VAL A 187 -9.53 -12.66 -14.74
N GLY A 188 -8.52 -12.05 -14.12
CA GLY A 188 -7.60 -11.15 -14.80
C GLY A 188 -6.96 -11.80 -16.03
N GLU A 189 -6.52 -13.05 -15.91
CA GLU A 189 -5.98 -13.83 -17.02
C GLU A 189 -7.00 -14.11 -18.12
N LEU A 190 -8.25 -14.44 -17.78
CA LEU A 190 -9.34 -14.58 -18.76
C LEU A 190 -9.55 -13.28 -19.56
N LEU A 191 -9.60 -12.14 -18.87
CA LEU A 191 -9.79 -10.83 -19.50
C LEU A 191 -8.63 -10.47 -20.43
N LYS A 192 -7.39 -10.62 -19.97
CA LYS A 192 -6.19 -10.39 -20.79
C LYS A 192 -6.21 -11.23 -22.06
N ASN A 193 -6.52 -12.52 -21.95
CA ASN A 193 -6.56 -13.43 -23.09
C ASN A 193 -7.70 -13.08 -24.08
N ALA A 194 -8.89 -12.74 -23.59
CA ALA A 194 -10.00 -12.29 -24.44
C ALA A 194 -9.67 -11.01 -25.21
N VAL A 195 -9.05 -10.03 -24.55
CA VAL A 195 -8.58 -8.79 -25.20
C VAL A 195 -7.54 -9.12 -26.27
N LEU A 196 -6.48 -9.86 -25.94
CA LEU A 196 -5.41 -10.17 -26.87
C LEU A 196 -5.91 -10.97 -28.10
N ALA A 197 -6.82 -11.90 -27.90
CA ALA A 197 -7.42 -12.69 -28.99
C ALA A 197 -8.27 -11.82 -29.92
N SER A 198 -9.11 -10.94 -29.36
CA SER A 198 -10.03 -10.10 -30.14
C SER A 198 -9.34 -8.91 -30.84
N THR A 199 -8.21 -8.45 -30.31
CA THR A 199 -7.51 -7.22 -30.77
C THR A 199 -6.21 -7.46 -31.54
N ARG A 200 -5.80 -8.71 -31.78
CA ARG A 200 -4.54 -9.03 -32.49
C ARG A 200 -4.42 -8.34 -33.85
N SER A 201 -5.51 -8.24 -34.62
CA SER A 201 -5.53 -7.54 -35.92
C SER A 201 -5.43 -6.01 -35.81
N ALA A 202 -5.72 -5.46 -34.62
CA ALA A 202 -5.57 -4.04 -34.30
C ALA A 202 -4.18 -3.69 -33.73
N GLY A 203 -3.23 -4.63 -33.76
CA GLY A 203 -1.84 -4.42 -33.35
C GLY A 203 -1.58 -4.52 -31.85
N VAL A 204 -2.57 -4.86 -31.04
CA VAL A 204 -2.38 -5.06 -29.59
C VAL A 204 -1.58 -6.34 -29.33
N ARG A 205 -0.56 -6.23 -28.49
CA ARG A 205 0.38 -7.31 -28.11
C ARG A 205 0.43 -7.56 -26.62
N ARG A 206 -0.01 -6.59 -25.80
CA ARG A 206 0.03 -6.65 -24.34
C ARG A 206 -1.30 -6.15 -23.79
N ALA A 207 -1.78 -6.79 -22.74
CA ALA A 207 -3.00 -6.38 -22.05
C ALA A 207 -2.75 -6.37 -20.54
N VAL A 208 -3.33 -5.38 -19.86
CA VAL A 208 -3.38 -5.30 -18.39
C VAL A 208 -4.82 -5.06 -17.96
N VAL A 209 -5.15 -5.44 -16.73
CA VAL A 209 -6.46 -5.22 -16.11
C VAL A 209 -6.35 -4.02 -15.17
N ALA A 210 -7.41 -3.23 -15.12
CA ALA A 210 -7.59 -2.20 -14.10
C ALA A 210 -8.94 -2.46 -13.38
N GLY A 211 -8.87 -3.05 -12.19
CA GLY A 211 -10.03 -3.21 -11.29
C GLY A 211 -10.39 -1.90 -10.59
N LEU A 212 -11.54 -1.85 -9.92
CA LEU A 212 -12.03 -0.68 -9.16
C LEU A 212 -12.21 0.59 -10.03
N VAL A 213 -12.55 0.42 -11.31
CA VAL A 213 -12.68 1.54 -12.26
C VAL A 213 -14.15 1.84 -12.56
N ASN A 214 -14.50 3.13 -12.49
CA ASN A 214 -15.79 3.75 -12.81
C ASN A 214 -16.99 3.39 -11.90
N ASP A 215 -17.09 2.15 -11.41
CA ASP A 215 -18.17 1.67 -10.53
C ASP A 215 -17.68 0.48 -9.67
N TYR A 216 -18.50 -0.04 -8.77
CA TYR A 216 -18.11 -1.11 -7.84
C TYR A 216 -19.25 -2.10 -7.53
N PHE A 217 -19.06 -3.38 -7.90
CA PHE A 217 -19.97 -4.48 -7.56
C PHE A 217 -19.34 -5.58 -6.69
N ASN A 218 -18.27 -5.28 -5.95
CA ASN A 218 -17.44 -6.27 -5.22
C ASN A 218 -16.59 -7.16 -6.14
N TYR A 219 -16.40 -8.42 -5.76
CA TYR A 219 -15.39 -9.31 -6.33
C TYR A 219 -15.85 -9.97 -7.64
N VAL A 220 -14.89 -10.45 -8.42
CA VAL A 220 -15.12 -11.28 -9.59
C VAL A 220 -14.20 -12.49 -9.54
N THR A 221 -14.81 -13.67 -9.50
CA THR A 221 -14.10 -14.95 -9.49
C THR A 221 -14.32 -15.72 -10.79
N THR A 222 -13.42 -16.66 -11.07
CA THR A 222 -13.67 -17.71 -12.06
C THR A 222 -14.74 -18.67 -11.52
N PRO A 223 -15.42 -19.47 -12.38
CA PRO A 223 -16.37 -20.45 -11.88
C PRO A 223 -15.78 -21.45 -10.87
N ALA A 224 -14.51 -21.84 -11.05
CA ALA A 224 -13.83 -22.77 -10.15
C ALA A 224 -13.52 -22.13 -8.78
N GLU A 225 -13.08 -20.88 -8.75
CA GLU A 225 -12.90 -20.10 -7.52
C GLU A 225 -14.25 -19.84 -6.82
N TYR A 226 -15.29 -19.49 -7.59
CA TYR A 226 -16.64 -19.29 -7.09
C TYR A 226 -17.15 -20.51 -6.33
N ASP A 227 -16.94 -21.71 -6.89
CA ASP A 227 -17.44 -22.96 -6.32
C ASP A 227 -16.80 -23.25 -4.94
N MET A 228 -15.65 -22.67 -4.63
CA MET A 228 -15.02 -22.78 -3.31
C MET A 228 -15.75 -21.98 -2.24
N GLN A 229 -16.47 -20.91 -2.61
CA GLN A 229 -17.16 -19.99 -1.70
C GLN A 229 -16.23 -19.51 -0.55
N GLN A 230 -15.00 -19.15 -0.90
CA GLN A 230 -14.19 -18.25 -0.06
C GLN A 230 -14.79 -16.83 -0.09
N TYR A 231 -14.16 -15.86 0.57
CA TYR A 231 -14.66 -14.49 0.65
C TYR A 231 -14.97 -13.89 -0.74
N GLU A 232 -14.10 -14.08 -1.72
CA GLU A 232 -14.21 -13.52 -3.07
C GLU A 232 -15.36 -14.20 -3.85
N GLY A 233 -15.50 -15.53 -3.70
CA GLY A 233 -16.56 -16.30 -4.33
C GLY A 233 -17.95 -15.96 -3.76
N ALA A 234 -18.03 -15.75 -2.45
CA ALA A 234 -19.24 -15.24 -1.80
C ALA A 234 -19.58 -13.81 -2.24
N SER A 235 -18.56 -13.00 -2.51
CA SER A 235 -18.68 -11.61 -2.92
C SER A 235 -18.83 -11.41 -4.43
N THR A 236 -18.83 -12.49 -5.22
CA THR A 236 -19.13 -12.46 -6.66
C THR A 236 -20.65 -12.44 -6.87
N VAL A 237 -21.25 -11.26 -6.78
CA VAL A 237 -22.69 -11.11 -6.51
C VAL A 237 -23.64 -11.55 -7.63
N PHE A 238 -23.23 -11.52 -8.89
CA PHE A 238 -24.02 -11.95 -10.04
C PHE A 238 -23.84 -13.44 -10.38
N GLY A 239 -23.25 -14.20 -9.46
CA GLY A 239 -23.23 -15.64 -9.50
C GLY A 239 -22.06 -16.24 -10.27
N ARG A 240 -22.11 -17.56 -10.44
CA ARG A 240 -20.97 -18.41 -10.85
C ARG A 240 -20.30 -17.99 -12.16
N HIS A 241 -21.08 -17.46 -13.10
CA HIS A 241 -20.62 -17.11 -14.44
C HIS A 241 -20.32 -15.61 -14.61
N GLN A 242 -20.27 -14.83 -13.52
CA GLN A 242 -19.97 -13.39 -13.58
C GLN A 242 -18.63 -13.10 -14.27
N GLY A 243 -17.56 -13.84 -13.92
CA GLY A 243 -16.25 -13.69 -14.57
C GLY A 243 -16.28 -13.96 -16.07
N THR A 244 -16.93 -15.06 -16.49
CA THR A 244 -17.11 -15.39 -17.91
C THR A 244 -17.87 -14.28 -18.65
N PHE A 245 -18.92 -13.74 -18.05
CA PHE A 245 -19.70 -12.66 -18.66
C PHE A 245 -18.86 -11.40 -18.91
N LEU A 246 -17.97 -11.03 -17.98
CA LEU A 246 -17.06 -9.89 -18.19
C LEU A 246 -16.00 -10.19 -19.24
N MET A 247 -15.53 -11.44 -19.33
CA MET A 247 -14.67 -11.90 -20.43
C MET A 247 -15.35 -11.73 -21.79
N ASP A 248 -16.64 -12.08 -21.90
CA ASP A 248 -17.41 -11.88 -23.12
C ASP A 248 -17.50 -10.39 -23.49
N ARG A 249 -17.79 -9.52 -22.52
CA ARG A 249 -17.82 -8.06 -22.73
C ARG A 249 -16.44 -7.49 -23.12
N ALA A 250 -15.35 -8.03 -22.56
CA ALA A 250 -14.00 -7.64 -22.97
C ALA A 250 -13.68 -8.06 -24.42
N SER A 251 -14.16 -9.24 -24.84
CA SER A 251 -14.06 -9.70 -26.24
C SER A 251 -14.88 -8.82 -27.19
N ASP A 252 -16.07 -8.38 -26.79
CA ASP A 252 -16.91 -7.44 -27.56
C ASP A 252 -16.20 -6.10 -27.72
N LEU A 253 -15.66 -5.54 -26.63
CA LEU A 253 -14.86 -4.30 -26.67
C LEU A 253 -13.66 -4.42 -27.60
N GLY A 254 -12.93 -5.54 -27.54
CA GLY A 254 -11.78 -5.77 -28.40
C GLY A 254 -12.15 -5.97 -29.87
N SER A 255 -13.27 -6.62 -30.14
CA SER A 255 -13.81 -6.76 -31.50
C SER A 255 -14.20 -5.40 -32.09
N ALA A 256 -14.87 -4.54 -31.29
CA ALA A 256 -15.19 -3.17 -31.68
C ALA A 256 -13.94 -2.30 -31.91
N LEU A 257 -12.89 -2.51 -31.12
CA LEU A 257 -11.61 -1.84 -31.29
C LEU A 257 -10.95 -2.27 -32.61
N ALA A 258 -11.04 -3.54 -32.97
CA ALA A 258 -10.53 -4.12 -34.21
C ALA A 258 -11.40 -3.83 -35.45
N GLY A 259 -12.46 -3.03 -35.32
CA GLY A 259 -13.36 -2.69 -36.42
C GLY A 259 -14.29 -3.82 -36.86
N LYS A 260 -14.44 -4.87 -36.05
CA LYS A 260 -15.38 -5.97 -36.33
C LYS A 260 -16.81 -5.55 -35.95
N PRO A 261 -17.84 -5.99 -36.68
CA PRO A 261 -19.23 -5.71 -36.32
C PRO A 261 -19.58 -6.32 -34.96
N VAL A 262 -19.91 -5.47 -33.99
CA VAL A 262 -20.44 -5.83 -32.67
C VAL A 262 -21.20 -4.63 -32.10
N THR A 263 -22.29 -4.88 -31.38
CA THR A 263 -23.07 -3.82 -30.73
C THR A 263 -22.62 -3.70 -29.28
N LEU A 264 -22.10 -2.52 -28.91
CA LEU A 264 -21.80 -2.17 -27.52
C LEU A 264 -23.01 -1.48 -26.89
N GLU A 265 -23.39 -1.90 -25.69
CA GLU A 265 -24.52 -1.32 -24.97
C GLU A 265 -24.15 0.05 -24.38
N GLN A 266 -25.12 0.96 -24.33
CA GLN A 266 -24.95 2.29 -23.76
C GLN A 266 -26.16 2.65 -22.89
N LEU A 267 -26.38 1.90 -21.81
CA LEU A 267 -27.46 2.18 -20.87
C LEU A 267 -27.21 3.52 -20.14
N ALA A 268 -28.27 4.32 -19.96
CA ALA A 268 -28.19 5.66 -19.36
C ALA A 268 -27.63 5.65 -17.92
N TYR A 269 -26.84 6.67 -17.56
CA TYR A 269 -26.23 6.85 -16.24
C TYR A 269 -26.50 8.26 -15.71
N ASP A 270 -26.95 8.33 -14.44
CA ASP A 270 -27.07 9.58 -13.70
C ASP A 270 -25.98 9.64 -12.62
N ALA A 271 -24.90 10.38 -12.92
CA ALA A 271 -23.79 10.57 -11.99
C ALA A 271 -24.17 11.38 -10.74
N SER A 272 -25.26 12.17 -10.82
CA SER A 272 -25.71 12.96 -9.68
C SER A 272 -26.45 12.11 -8.65
N ASN A 273 -26.95 10.93 -9.05
CA ASN A 273 -27.90 10.14 -8.27
C ASN A 273 -29.04 11.01 -7.71
N GLY A 274 -29.51 11.98 -8.51
CA GLY A 274 -30.50 12.99 -8.11
C GLY A 274 -30.03 14.05 -7.11
N VAL A 275 -28.76 14.08 -6.70
CA VAL A 275 -28.20 15.02 -5.71
C VAL A 275 -27.70 16.30 -6.38
N ARG A 276 -27.99 17.46 -5.77
CA ARG A 276 -27.49 18.77 -6.19
C ARG A 276 -26.43 19.29 -5.22
N ALA A 277 -25.46 20.04 -5.73
CA ALA A 277 -24.40 20.67 -4.95
C ALA A 277 -24.86 22.02 -4.39
N ASP A 278 -25.97 22.05 -3.66
CA ASP A 278 -26.60 23.24 -3.08
C ASP A 278 -26.52 23.29 -1.55
N GLY A 279 -25.64 22.49 -0.96
CA GLY A 279 -25.35 22.50 0.47
C GLY A 279 -24.67 23.81 0.94
N PRO A 280 -24.69 24.08 2.27
CA PRO A 280 -24.00 25.24 2.83
C PRO A 280 -22.49 25.16 2.59
N ALA A 281 -21.84 26.33 2.47
CA ALA A 281 -20.40 26.39 2.34
C ALA A 281 -19.69 25.78 3.56
N TYR A 282 -18.58 25.07 3.32
CA TYR A 282 -17.74 24.55 4.39
C TYR A 282 -17.13 25.69 5.21
N ALA A 283 -16.95 25.46 6.51
CA ALA A 283 -16.30 26.43 7.39
C ALA A 283 -14.83 26.66 6.96
N GLN A 284 -14.37 27.90 7.04
CA GLN A 284 -13.01 28.30 6.62
C GLN A 284 -11.91 27.99 7.67
N GLY A 285 -12.24 27.24 8.72
CA GLY A 285 -11.34 27.00 9.85
C GLY A 285 -11.19 28.19 10.81
N ALA A 286 -10.40 27.97 11.86
CA ALA A 286 -10.06 28.90 12.92
C ALA A 286 -9.13 30.01 12.40
N ALA A 287 -9.31 31.23 12.91
CA ALA A 287 -8.49 32.37 12.52
C ALA A 287 -7.09 32.35 13.15
N ALA A 288 -6.90 31.60 14.24
CA ALA A 288 -5.64 31.46 14.96
C ALA A 288 -5.59 30.08 15.64
N GLY A 289 -4.39 29.59 15.89
CA GLY A 289 -4.14 28.39 16.68
C GLY A 289 -3.18 28.66 17.83
N ARG A 290 -3.06 27.72 18.77
CA ARG A 290 -2.14 27.82 19.92
C ARG A 290 -1.49 26.49 20.20
N ILE A 291 -0.16 26.46 20.25
CA ILE A 291 0.59 25.25 20.65
C ILE A 291 0.27 24.92 22.11
N THR A 292 -0.18 23.69 22.35
CA THR A 292 -0.47 23.12 23.67
C THR A 292 0.57 22.10 24.11
N ARG A 293 1.33 21.53 23.16
CA ARG A 293 2.41 20.58 23.44
C ARG A 293 3.61 20.80 22.54
N GLN A 294 4.79 20.86 23.15
CA GLN A 294 6.07 21.01 22.48
C GLN A 294 6.78 19.65 22.29
N PRO A 295 7.55 19.47 21.21
CA PRO A 295 8.34 18.27 21.00
C PRO A 295 9.53 18.21 21.98
N SER A 296 9.92 17.00 22.35
CA SER A 296 11.15 16.71 23.09
C SER A 296 12.26 16.25 22.14
N SER A 297 13.52 16.26 22.62
CA SER A 297 14.62 15.69 21.86
C SER A 297 14.51 14.17 21.77
N ILE A 298 14.79 13.61 20.60
CA ILE A 298 14.62 12.20 20.28
C ILE A 298 15.85 11.64 19.55
N ALA A 299 15.94 10.32 19.48
CA ALA A 299 16.76 9.65 18.48
C ALA A 299 15.95 9.43 17.19
N ARG A 300 16.63 9.12 16.07
CA ARG A 300 15.98 8.57 14.87
C ARG A 300 15.10 7.36 15.22
N LEU A 301 14.00 7.19 14.48
CA LEU A 301 12.94 6.21 14.77
C LEU A 301 12.18 6.46 16.09
N GLY A 302 12.46 7.55 16.79
CA GLY A 302 11.62 8.04 17.89
C GLY A 302 10.44 8.86 17.36
N HIS A 303 9.60 9.35 18.27
CA HIS A 303 8.37 10.08 17.93
C HIS A 303 8.41 11.49 18.53
N ALA A 304 8.64 12.50 17.68
CA ALA A 304 8.54 13.90 18.09
C ALA A 304 7.08 14.34 17.96
N GLN A 305 6.51 14.90 19.03
CA GLN A 305 5.08 15.24 19.06
C GLN A 305 4.85 16.73 19.26
N ILE A 306 3.94 17.30 18.48
CA ILE A 306 3.42 18.67 18.64
C ILE A 306 1.91 18.60 18.78
N GLY A 307 1.37 19.36 19.72
CA GLY A 307 -0.09 19.50 19.90
C GLY A 307 -0.48 20.96 19.86
N TRP A 308 -1.66 21.26 19.32
CA TRP A 308 -2.19 22.61 19.25
C TRP A 308 -3.71 22.64 19.22
N ASP A 309 -4.29 23.78 19.61
CA ASP A 309 -5.70 24.07 19.42
C ASP A 309 -5.91 24.78 18.07
N GLY A 310 -6.94 24.37 17.33
CA GLY A 310 -7.35 24.94 16.04
C GLY A 310 -8.86 24.78 15.80
N ALA A 311 -9.27 24.55 14.55
CA ALA A 311 -10.66 24.27 14.20
C ALA A 311 -11.04 22.81 14.51
N PRO A 312 -12.29 22.57 14.96
CA PRO A 312 -12.85 21.23 15.04
C PRO A 312 -12.74 20.44 13.73
N ARG A 313 -12.54 19.12 13.84
CA ARG A 313 -12.64 18.15 12.73
C ARG A 313 -11.76 18.47 11.51
N GLY A 314 -10.63 19.16 11.70
CA GLY A 314 -9.68 19.39 10.61
C GLY A 314 -10.05 20.52 9.66
N GLY A 315 -11.01 21.39 10.01
CA GLY A 315 -11.44 22.50 9.14
C GLY A 315 -10.35 23.54 8.80
N ASP A 316 -9.16 23.41 9.40
CA ASP A 316 -7.98 24.25 9.13
C ASP A 316 -7.06 23.69 8.03
N LEU A 317 -7.24 22.42 7.66
CA LEU A 317 -6.37 21.69 6.75
C LEU A 317 -6.29 22.39 5.38
N PRO A 318 -5.10 22.81 4.91
CA PRO A 318 -4.96 23.27 3.54
C PRO A 318 -5.15 22.11 2.54
N LEU A 319 -5.80 22.37 1.40
CA LEU A 319 -6.10 21.34 0.39
C LEU A 319 -4.99 21.15 -0.66
N ASP A 320 -4.04 22.08 -0.75
CA ASP A 320 -3.07 22.19 -1.85
C ASP A 320 -1.60 22.19 -1.38
N ARG A 321 -1.35 21.99 -0.09
CA ARG A 321 -0.01 21.99 0.51
C ARG A 321 0.03 21.19 1.80
N ALA A 322 1.24 20.85 2.24
CA ALA A 322 1.46 20.20 3.53
C ALA A 322 0.92 21.04 4.69
N PHE A 323 0.31 20.37 5.66
CA PHE A 323 -0.16 21.00 6.89
C PHE A 323 0.95 21.02 7.95
N LEU A 324 1.81 20.02 7.95
CA LEU A 324 2.93 19.87 8.86
C LEU A 324 4.25 19.79 8.09
N THR A 325 5.30 20.41 8.64
CA THR A 325 6.65 20.34 8.06
C THR A 325 7.68 20.17 9.17
N ALA A 326 8.62 19.26 9.00
CA ALA A 326 9.84 19.22 9.80
C ALA A 326 10.92 20.08 9.12
N GLU A 327 11.47 21.02 9.88
CA GLU A 327 12.58 21.85 9.42
C GLU A 327 13.83 21.55 10.25
N ARG A 328 14.99 21.44 9.58
CA ARG A 328 16.31 21.26 10.19
C ARG A 328 17.10 22.56 10.13
N LEU A 329 17.85 22.87 11.19
CA LEU A 329 18.80 23.99 11.20
C LEU A 329 20.08 23.58 10.45
N VAL A 330 20.37 24.27 9.36
CA VAL A 330 21.56 24.09 8.49
C VAL A 330 22.20 25.45 8.27
N ASP A 331 23.46 25.61 8.68
CA ASP A 331 24.23 26.86 8.53
C ASP A 331 23.48 28.13 9.03
N GLY A 332 22.74 27.98 10.13
CA GLY A 332 21.96 29.06 10.73
C GLY A 332 20.58 29.29 10.11
N ALA A 333 20.23 28.61 9.02
CA ALA A 333 18.93 28.69 8.36
C ALA A 333 18.08 27.44 8.62
N TRP A 334 16.76 27.62 8.71
CA TRP A 334 15.81 26.50 8.81
C TRP A 334 15.42 26.03 7.41
N VAL A 335 15.63 24.75 7.14
CA VAL A 335 15.38 24.12 5.84
C VAL A 335 14.36 23.00 6.03
N ALA A 336 13.30 23.01 5.23
CA ALA A 336 12.32 21.91 5.21
C ALA A 336 12.99 20.61 4.75
N VAL A 337 12.78 19.53 5.50
CA VAL A 337 13.39 18.22 5.23
C VAL A 337 12.38 17.08 5.18
N ASP A 338 11.15 17.31 5.68
CA ASP A 338 10.07 16.32 5.68
C ASP A 338 8.72 17.02 5.86
N ASN A 339 7.61 16.36 5.50
CA ASN A 339 6.25 16.90 5.67
C ASN A 339 5.17 15.79 5.69
N ASP A 340 3.94 16.17 6.02
CA ASP A 340 2.82 15.23 6.16
C ASP A 340 2.10 14.83 4.88
N LEU A 341 2.64 15.18 3.72
CA LEU A 341 2.26 14.51 2.48
C LEU A 341 2.93 13.13 2.38
N GLY A 342 4.04 12.91 3.11
CA GLY A 342 4.70 11.60 3.22
C GLY A 342 4.18 10.73 4.37
N THR A 343 4.82 9.58 4.59
CA THR A 343 4.42 8.60 5.63
C THR A 343 5.01 8.86 7.01
N ALA A 344 5.98 9.77 7.14
CA ALA A 344 6.68 10.00 8.40
C ALA A 344 5.89 10.83 9.42
N PHE A 345 4.71 11.33 9.03
CA PHE A 345 3.81 12.06 9.91
C PHE A 345 2.49 11.32 10.11
N ALA A 346 1.94 11.43 11.31
CA ALA A 346 0.59 11.01 11.65
C ALA A 346 -0.02 12.07 12.54
N TRP A 347 -1.28 12.44 12.31
CA TRP A 347 -1.97 13.42 13.15
C TRP A 347 -3.45 13.11 13.33
N THR A 348 -3.99 13.56 14.46
CA THR A 348 -5.41 13.46 14.80
C THR A 348 -5.95 14.82 15.21
N VAL A 349 -7.28 14.95 15.14
CA VAL A 349 -8.04 16.09 15.65
C VAL A 349 -9.36 15.59 16.21
N ASP A 350 -9.76 16.10 17.37
CA ASP A 350 -11.06 15.80 17.96
C ASP A 350 -12.14 16.85 17.61
N ASP A 351 -13.35 16.64 18.11
CA ASP A 351 -14.48 17.57 17.91
C ASP A 351 -14.28 18.93 18.61
N GLY A 352 -13.33 19.03 19.54
CA GLY A 352 -12.92 20.27 20.19
C GLY A 352 -11.89 21.07 19.39
N GLY A 353 -11.32 20.48 18.33
CA GLY A 353 -10.22 21.07 17.58
C GLY A 353 -8.87 20.95 18.30
N HIS A 354 -8.70 19.93 19.15
CA HIS A 354 -7.41 19.59 19.75
C HIS A 354 -6.65 18.65 18.82
N TYR A 355 -5.56 19.16 18.26
CA TYR A 355 -4.71 18.42 17.34
C TYR A 355 -3.52 17.80 18.08
N LEU A 356 -3.12 16.61 17.63
CA LEU A 356 -1.86 15.97 18.00
C LEU A 356 -1.20 15.42 16.74
N ALA A 357 -0.01 15.90 16.42
CA ALA A 357 0.82 15.36 15.35
C ALA A 357 2.06 14.69 15.91
N THR A 358 2.46 13.60 15.26
CA THR A 358 3.67 12.83 15.51
C THR A 358 4.51 12.80 14.25
N TRP A 359 5.80 13.10 14.38
CA TRP A 359 6.80 12.92 13.34
C TRP A 359 7.78 11.81 13.74
N GLU A 360 7.99 10.84 12.87
CA GLU A 360 8.99 9.78 12.97
C GLU A 360 10.15 10.05 12.01
N PRO A 361 11.27 10.65 12.45
CA PRO A 361 12.43 10.86 11.59
C PRO A 361 12.96 9.52 11.05
N PRO A 362 13.19 9.42 9.73
CA PRO A 362 13.66 8.18 9.12
C PRO A 362 15.06 7.80 9.62
N VAL A 363 15.43 6.54 9.41
CA VAL A 363 16.71 5.94 9.88
C VAL A 363 17.97 6.69 9.39
N ASN A 364 17.86 7.43 8.27
CA ASN A 364 18.93 8.21 7.67
C ASN A 364 18.85 9.72 7.95
N ALA A 365 17.88 10.20 8.74
CA ALA A 365 17.72 11.63 9.01
C ALA A 365 18.99 12.25 9.61
N ALA A 366 19.46 13.38 9.09
CA ALA A 366 20.72 13.98 9.56
C ALA A 366 20.62 14.48 11.01
N SER A 367 21.49 14.04 11.92
CA SER A 367 21.44 14.53 13.31
C SER A 367 21.60 16.06 13.38
N GLY A 368 20.97 16.68 14.38
CA GLY A 368 21.01 18.14 14.55
C GLY A 368 19.80 18.70 15.26
N ARG A 369 19.59 20.01 15.09
CA ARG A 369 18.43 20.73 15.64
C ARG A 369 17.30 20.81 14.63
N TYR A 370 16.10 20.53 15.10
CA TYR A 370 14.87 20.46 14.33
C TYR A 370 13.79 21.33 14.97
N ARG A 371 12.77 21.70 14.18
CA ARG A 371 11.51 22.25 14.66
C ARG A 371 10.36 21.73 13.78
N LEU A 372 9.16 21.68 14.35
CA LEU A 372 7.94 21.35 13.63
C LEU A 372 7.16 22.64 13.35
N VAL A 373 6.62 22.74 12.15
CA VAL A 373 5.82 23.88 11.68
C VAL A 373 4.44 23.37 11.30
N VAL A 374 3.40 24.05 11.79
CA VAL A 374 2.01 23.87 11.36
C VAL A 374 1.66 25.03 10.44
N THR A 375 1.20 24.74 9.22
CA THR A 375 0.77 25.72 8.22
C THR A 375 -0.70 25.51 7.90
N ALA A 376 -1.58 26.02 8.77
CA ALA A 376 -3.02 25.98 8.54
C ALA A 376 -3.42 26.93 7.40
N SER A 377 -4.69 26.85 6.99
CA SER A 377 -5.28 27.76 6.00
C SER A 377 -5.16 29.24 6.40
N ARG A 378 -5.22 29.54 7.71
CA ARG A 378 -5.32 30.93 8.22
C ARG A 378 -4.31 31.31 9.30
N TYR A 379 -3.47 30.36 9.73
CA TYR A 379 -2.43 30.63 10.73
C TYR A 379 -1.21 29.74 10.53
N ARG A 380 -0.09 30.12 11.16
CA ARG A 380 1.14 29.35 11.17
C ARG A 380 1.66 29.25 12.60
N LEU A 381 2.04 28.05 13.03
CA LEU A 381 2.66 27.79 14.33
C LEU A 381 4.05 27.21 14.13
N THR A 382 4.95 27.47 15.07
CA THR A 382 6.32 26.96 15.04
C THR A 382 6.70 26.48 16.43
N SER A 383 7.12 25.22 16.53
CA SER A 383 7.52 24.63 17.80
C SER A 383 8.81 25.24 18.34
N ALA A 384 9.08 24.99 19.62
CA ALA A 384 10.43 25.07 20.14
C ALA A 384 11.36 24.12 19.37
N ALA A 385 12.63 24.48 19.27
CA ALA A 385 13.63 23.63 18.64
C ALA A 385 14.02 22.45 19.55
N PHE A 386 14.17 21.27 18.98
CA PHE A 386 14.57 20.03 19.66
C PHE A 386 15.70 19.35 18.90
N SER A 387 16.38 18.37 19.52
CA SER A 387 17.48 17.64 18.90
C SER A 387 17.02 16.29 18.37
N VAL A 388 17.49 15.92 17.19
CA VAL A 388 17.40 14.55 16.66
C VAL A 388 18.81 13.95 16.66
N GLY A 389 19.00 12.90 17.47
CA GLY A 389 20.23 12.14 17.58
C GLY A 389 20.24 10.86 16.74
N ARG A 390 21.37 10.15 16.70
CA ARG A 390 21.45 8.81 16.12
C ARG A 390 20.55 7.82 16.86
N SER A 391 20.06 6.79 16.17
CA SER A 391 19.38 5.67 16.82
C SER A 391 20.40 4.75 17.49
N ASP A 392 20.04 4.22 18.66
CA ASP A 392 20.72 3.11 19.34
C ASP A 392 19.88 1.83 19.32
N ALA A 393 18.88 1.74 18.45
CA ALA A 393 17.93 0.62 18.43
C ALA A 393 18.43 -0.63 17.70
N LEU A 394 19.65 -0.69 17.16
CA LEU A 394 20.11 -1.91 16.48
C LEU A 394 20.25 -3.07 17.46
N GLU A 395 19.91 -4.26 16.99
CA GLU A 395 19.98 -5.50 17.74
C GLU A 395 20.82 -6.54 17.00
N ALA A 396 21.45 -7.44 17.78
CA ALA A 396 22.08 -8.65 17.27
C ALA A 396 21.23 -9.86 17.67
N ARG A 397 20.98 -10.74 16.70
CA ARG A 397 20.26 -12.00 16.89
C ARG A 397 21.19 -13.17 16.53
N PRO A 398 21.35 -14.18 17.41
CA PRO A 398 22.24 -15.29 17.15
C PRO A 398 21.77 -16.08 15.92
N GLN A 399 22.72 -16.59 15.12
CA GLN A 399 22.45 -17.40 13.94
C GLN A 399 23.28 -18.68 13.95
N PRO A 400 22.81 -19.78 13.34
CA PRO A 400 23.60 -20.98 13.17
C PRO A 400 24.94 -20.66 12.47
N ALA A 401 26.03 -21.21 12.99
CA ALA A 401 27.38 -21.01 12.47
C ALA A 401 28.16 -22.33 12.46
N PRO A 402 29.10 -22.53 11.52
CA PRO A 402 30.00 -23.67 11.54
C PRO A 402 30.85 -23.74 12.83
N PRO A 403 31.36 -24.92 13.20
CA PRO A 403 32.27 -25.06 14.33
C PRO A 403 33.45 -24.07 14.27
N GLY A 404 33.80 -23.50 15.43
CA GLY A 404 34.86 -22.49 15.54
C GLY A 404 34.47 -21.08 15.07
N LYS A 405 33.18 -20.84 14.77
CA LYS A 405 32.65 -19.53 14.40
C LYS A 405 31.43 -19.15 15.22
N VAL A 406 31.21 -17.85 15.31
CA VAL A 406 29.96 -17.23 15.79
C VAL A 406 29.39 -16.39 14.66
N ALA A 407 28.08 -16.52 14.42
CA ALA A 407 27.34 -15.71 13.48
C ALA A 407 26.21 -14.99 14.22
N VAL A 408 26.03 -13.71 13.89
CA VAL A 408 24.87 -12.92 14.31
C VAL A 408 24.23 -12.28 13.08
N GLN A 409 22.91 -12.22 13.06
CA GLN A 409 22.18 -11.33 12.17
C GLN A 409 21.94 -10.01 12.90
N VAL A 410 22.20 -8.89 12.23
CA VAL A 410 22.02 -7.56 12.81
C VAL A 410 20.96 -6.74 12.05
N GLY A 411 20.22 -5.91 12.78
CA GLY A 411 19.18 -5.04 12.23
C GLY A 411 18.34 -4.39 13.32
N PHE A 412 17.36 -3.59 12.90
CA PHE A 412 16.42 -2.97 13.83
C PHE A 412 15.41 -4.01 14.36
N PRO A 413 14.81 -3.78 15.54
CA PRO A 413 13.63 -4.53 15.96
C PRO A 413 12.50 -4.34 14.94
N LEU A 414 11.55 -5.26 14.93
CA LEU A 414 10.34 -5.09 14.15
C LEU A 414 9.63 -3.80 14.58
N ALA A 415 9.02 -3.12 13.61
CA ALA A 415 8.18 -1.97 13.86
C ALA A 415 7.00 -2.37 14.76
N ARG A 416 6.69 -1.52 15.72
CA ARG A 416 5.49 -1.63 16.55
C ARG A 416 4.28 -1.31 15.68
N VAL A 417 3.42 -2.32 15.53
CA VAL A 417 2.16 -2.21 14.76
C VAL A 417 1.36 -1.01 15.26
N ASP A 418 0.88 -0.20 14.31
CA ASP A 418 0.07 1.01 14.51
C ASP A 418 0.68 2.10 15.40
N VAL A 419 2.00 2.04 15.63
CA VAL A 419 2.76 3.07 16.34
C VAL A 419 3.90 3.59 15.50
N ASP A 420 4.68 2.68 14.91
CA ASP A 420 5.80 3.03 14.06
C ASP A 420 5.29 3.28 12.63
N LEU A 421 5.67 4.43 12.08
CA LEU A 421 5.13 4.93 10.82
C LEU A 421 5.92 4.47 9.60
N THR A 422 7.24 4.29 9.76
CA THR A 422 8.15 4.00 8.66
C THR A 422 8.81 2.63 8.81
N ALA A 423 9.09 1.99 7.67
CA ALA A 423 9.78 0.73 7.64
C ALA A 423 11.23 0.89 8.13
N ARG A 424 11.68 -0.08 8.93
CA ARG A 424 13.06 -0.18 9.42
C ARG A 424 13.66 -1.52 9.02
N PRO A 425 14.92 -1.58 8.55
CA PRO A 425 15.49 -2.82 8.07
C PRO A 425 15.73 -3.77 9.24
N SER A 426 14.86 -4.78 9.37
CA SER A 426 15.04 -5.86 10.32
C SER A 426 16.32 -6.65 10.01
N VAL A 427 16.78 -6.64 8.76
CA VAL A 427 18.06 -7.23 8.34
C VAL A 427 18.90 -6.15 7.65
N LEU A 428 20.04 -5.79 8.23
CA LEU A 428 20.98 -4.87 7.58
C LEU A 428 21.59 -5.53 6.34
N GLN A 429 21.84 -4.74 5.30
CA GLN A 429 22.50 -5.24 4.08
C GLN A 429 23.97 -4.81 3.97
N ARG A 430 24.44 -4.02 4.94
CA ARG A 430 25.79 -3.46 5.03
C ARG A 430 26.06 -3.02 6.47
N GLY A 431 27.30 -2.64 6.75
CA GLY A 431 27.72 -2.14 8.06
C GLY A 431 28.86 -2.98 8.64
N THR A 432 29.16 -2.74 9.91
CA THR A 432 30.19 -3.48 10.65
C THR A 432 29.70 -3.85 12.05
N VAL A 433 30.28 -4.93 12.59
CA VAL A 433 30.06 -5.36 13.98
C VAL A 433 31.41 -5.55 14.63
N ARG A 434 31.61 -4.90 15.78
CA ARG A 434 32.79 -5.09 16.63
C ARG A 434 32.50 -6.12 17.71
N PHE A 435 33.21 -7.23 17.66
CA PHE A 435 33.16 -8.31 18.63
C PHE A 435 34.31 -8.19 19.63
N ARG A 436 34.09 -8.62 20.86
CA ARG A 436 35.12 -8.81 21.89
C ARG A 436 35.20 -10.30 22.24
N ILE A 437 36.37 -10.90 22.00
CA ILE A 437 36.63 -12.34 22.15
C ILE A 437 37.93 -12.51 22.92
N GLY A 438 37.87 -13.13 24.10
CA GLY A 438 39.07 -13.33 24.93
C GLY A 438 39.86 -12.04 25.22
N GLY A 439 39.16 -10.91 25.37
CA GLY A 439 39.77 -9.59 25.60
C GLY A 439 40.29 -8.86 24.35
N ARG A 440 40.26 -9.48 23.17
CA ARG A 440 40.60 -8.85 21.88
C ARG A 440 39.38 -8.35 21.15
N GLU A 441 39.50 -7.22 20.46
CA GLU A 441 38.47 -6.72 19.56
C GLU A 441 38.70 -7.22 18.13
N VAL A 442 37.62 -7.65 17.48
CA VAL A 442 37.62 -8.08 16.07
C VAL A 442 36.43 -7.43 15.38
N VAL A 443 36.66 -6.75 14.26
CA VAL A 443 35.59 -6.15 13.45
C VAL A 443 35.27 -7.07 12.28
N ALA A 444 33.98 -7.38 12.08
CA ALA A 444 33.51 -8.12 10.93
C ALA A 444 32.52 -7.28 10.10
N PRO A 445 32.57 -7.35 8.76
CA PRO A 445 31.57 -6.71 7.91
C PRO A 445 30.23 -7.44 8.00
N VAL A 446 29.16 -6.69 7.79
CA VAL A 446 27.80 -7.22 7.64
C VAL A 446 27.56 -7.57 6.18
N SER A 447 27.21 -8.83 5.91
CA SER A 447 26.86 -9.31 4.56
C SER A 447 25.50 -8.79 4.10
N ARG A 448 25.16 -9.00 2.81
CA ARG A 448 23.82 -8.68 2.26
C ARG A 448 22.66 -9.40 2.94
N ARG A 449 22.92 -10.50 3.67
CA ARG A 449 21.93 -11.24 4.47
C ARG A 449 21.88 -10.79 5.94
N GLY A 450 22.57 -9.70 6.28
CA GLY A 450 22.68 -9.18 7.64
C GLY A 450 23.60 -9.98 8.56
N LEU A 451 24.32 -10.97 8.03
CA LEU A 451 25.21 -11.80 8.83
C LEU A 451 26.56 -11.12 9.02
N ALA A 452 26.99 -11.02 10.28
CA ALA A 452 28.36 -10.77 10.68
C ALA A 452 28.91 -12.05 11.35
N VAL A 453 30.07 -12.51 10.87
CA VAL A 453 30.66 -13.79 11.28
C VAL A 453 32.08 -13.58 11.75
N VAL A 454 32.43 -14.18 12.89
CA VAL A 454 33.78 -14.10 13.47
C VAL A 454 34.26 -15.47 13.91
N ALA A 455 35.57 -15.70 13.83
CA ALA A 455 36.19 -16.90 14.40
C ALA A 455 36.20 -16.79 15.93
N ALA A 456 35.75 -17.82 16.61
CA ALA A 456 35.69 -17.88 18.06
C ALA A 456 35.95 -19.33 18.53
N PRO A 457 36.97 -19.58 19.37
CA PRO A 457 37.20 -20.91 19.94
C PRO A 457 35.95 -21.44 20.63
N ALA A 458 35.69 -22.75 20.53
CA ALA A 458 34.55 -23.36 21.21
C ALA A 458 34.59 -23.08 22.73
N GLY A 459 33.44 -22.75 23.30
CA GLY A 459 33.30 -22.36 24.70
C GLY A 459 33.71 -20.91 25.02
N SER A 460 34.27 -20.16 24.07
CA SER A 460 34.60 -18.75 24.31
C SER A 460 33.35 -17.87 24.35
N THR A 461 33.34 -16.91 25.27
CA THR A 461 32.34 -15.84 25.33
C THR A 461 32.67 -14.79 24.29
N VAL A 462 31.73 -14.55 23.38
CA VAL A 462 31.78 -13.50 22.37
C VAL A 462 30.80 -12.41 22.76
N THR A 463 31.28 -11.19 22.95
CA THR A 463 30.45 -10.03 23.30
C THR A 463 30.44 -9.00 22.18
N ILE A 464 29.28 -8.44 21.88
CA ILE A 464 29.10 -7.24 21.07
C ILE A 464 28.77 -6.13 22.06
N PRO A 465 29.70 -5.21 22.38
CA PRO A 465 29.43 -4.11 23.31
C PRO A 465 28.31 -3.19 22.83
N ALA A 466 27.75 -2.37 23.72
CA ALA A 466 26.93 -1.24 23.27
C ALA A 466 27.76 -0.31 22.36
N GLY A 467 27.17 0.18 21.27
CA GLY A 467 27.86 1.02 20.28
C GLY A 467 28.72 0.26 19.27
N ALA A 468 28.66 -1.07 19.25
CA ALA A 468 29.55 -1.91 18.46
C ALA A 468 29.01 -2.34 17.09
N ILE A 469 27.70 -2.24 16.87
CA ILE A 469 27.07 -2.38 15.55
C ILE A 469 27.03 -0.99 14.91
N ASP A 470 27.39 -0.89 13.63
CA ASP A 470 27.28 0.33 12.81
C ASP A 470 26.62 -0.02 11.48
N ASP A 471 25.52 0.64 11.13
CA ASP A 471 24.77 0.44 9.88
C ASP A 471 25.32 1.23 8.68
N GLY A 472 26.41 1.97 8.88
CA GLY A 472 26.99 2.89 7.90
C GLY A 472 26.22 4.20 7.74
N GLN A 473 25.19 4.44 8.58
CA GLN A 473 24.46 5.69 8.69
C GLN A 473 24.67 6.35 10.07
N GLY A 474 25.50 5.73 10.92
CA GLY A 474 25.83 6.20 12.27
C GLY A 474 24.85 5.74 13.33
N ASN A 475 23.90 4.83 13.02
CA ASN A 475 23.07 4.20 14.04
C ASN A 475 23.82 3.03 14.67
N VAL A 476 23.53 2.75 15.94
CA VAL A 476 24.26 1.76 16.74
C VAL A 476 23.31 0.87 17.54
N ASN A 477 23.85 -0.12 18.24
CA ASN A 477 23.13 -0.86 19.28
C ASN A 477 23.31 -0.21 20.65
N GLY A 478 22.23 -0.07 21.41
CA GLY A 478 22.25 0.56 22.74
C GLY A 478 22.61 -0.43 23.85
N ARG A 479 22.43 -1.72 23.62
CA ARG A 479 22.68 -2.79 24.61
C ARG A 479 23.78 -3.72 24.15
N SER A 480 24.56 -4.21 25.10
CA SER A 480 25.51 -5.29 24.83
C SER A 480 24.78 -6.60 24.56
N PHE A 481 25.36 -7.44 23.70
CA PHE A 481 24.88 -8.77 23.37
C PHE A 481 26.00 -9.78 23.59
N THR A 482 25.70 -10.93 24.19
CA THR A 482 26.70 -11.97 24.49
C THR A 482 26.23 -13.32 24.00
N ILE A 483 27.13 -14.07 23.38
CA ILE A 483 26.89 -15.43 22.88
C ILE A 483 28.10 -16.32 23.18
N THR A 484 27.85 -17.57 23.56
CA THR A 484 28.90 -18.57 23.76
C THR A 484 29.13 -19.34 22.46
N ALA A 485 30.37 -19.35 21.97
CA ALA A 485 30.75 -20.07 20.76
C ALA A 485 30.55 -21.59 20.94
N GLY A 486 29.88 -22.25 19.99
CA GLY A 486 29.64 -23.69 20.04
C GLY A 486 28.51 -24.13 20.99
N ALA A 487 27.70 -23.20 21.51
CA ALA A 487 26.40 -23.56 22.09
C ALA A 487 25.50 -24.09 20.97
N ALA A 488 25.44 -25.41 20.81
CA ALA A 488 24.50 -26.07 19.91
C ALA A 488 23.08 -25.63 20.29
N ARG A 489 22.30 -25.19 19.29
CA ARG A 489 20.85 -25.22 19.34
C ARG A 489 20.37 -26.33 18.43
#